data_AF-A0A1M6IJI8-F1
#
_entry.id   AF-A0A1M6IJI8-F1
#
_cell.length_a   1.000
_cell.length_b   1.000
_cell.length_c   1.000
_cell.angle_alpha   90.00
_cell.angle_beta   90.00
_cell.angle_gamma   90.00
#
_symmetry.space_group_name_H-M   'P 1'
#
loop_
_entity.id
_entity.type
_entity.pdbx_description
1 polymer ?
#
loop_
_entity_poly.entity_id
_entity_poly.type
_entity_poly.pdbx_seq_one_letter_code
_entity_poly.pdbx_strand_id
1 'polypeptide(L)'
;MWAGSRRRYVPDFLVRLSGGTILALEIKDTDSPQNKAKRDALREWVKAINAAGGFGRWAWDVAFKPGEVQDIILKHAKAVETVN
;
A
#
# COMPACT_ATOMS: atom_id res chain seq x y z
N MET A 1 12.12 -8.17 10.40
CA MET A 1 13.15 -7.61 11.30
C MET A 1 14.13 -6.85 10.41
N TRP A 2 14.55 -5.63 10.77
CA TRP A 2 15.56 -4.89 10.01
C TRP A 2 16.77 -4.68 10.90
N ALA A 3 17.95 -5.15 10.47
CA ALA A 3 19.18 -5.08 11.25
C ALA A 3 19.01 -5.54 12.72
N GLY A 4 18.36 -6.70 12.94
CA GLY A 4 18.17 -7.27 14.28
C GLY A 4 17.03 -6.64 15.11
N SER A 5 16.37 -5.58 14.64
CA SER A 5 15.33 -4.88 15.41
C SER A 5 13.92 -5.07 14.83
N ARG A 6 12.93 -5.23 15.73
CA ARG A 6 11.50 -5.14 15.42
C ARG A 6 11.12 -3.67 15.30
N ARG A 7 10.49 -3.28 14.19
CA ARG A 7 9.99 -1.92 13.97
C ARG A 7 8.50 -1.96 13.74
N ARG A 8 7.76 -1.03 14.35
CA ARG A 8 6.36 -0.78 14.03
C ARG A 8 6.27 -0.09 12.67
N TYR A 9 5.30 -0.49 11.87
CA TYR A 9 5.04 0.10 10.56
C TYR A 9 3.77 0.97 10.64
N VAL A 10 3.85 2.18 10.10
CA VAL A 10 2.73 3.12 9.89
C VAL A 10 3.00 3.79 8.55
N PRO A 11 2.08 3.72 7.57
CA PRO A 11 2.24 4.40 6.28
C PRO A 11 2.13 5.92 6.43
N ASP A 12 2.65 6.67 5.46
CA ASP A 12 2.47 8.12 5.41
C ASP A 12 0.99 8.49 5.28
N PHE A 13 0.23 7.76 4.44
CA PHE A 13 -1.20 7.94 4.27
C PHE A 13 -1.98 6.62 4.22
N LEU A 14 -3.20 6.65 4.75
CA LEU A 14 -4.26 5.67 4.48
C LEU A 14 -5.37 6.38 3.72
N VAL A 15 -5.58 5.98 2.46
CA VAL A 15 -6.57 6.59 1.58
C VAL A 15 -7.72 5.62 1.39
N ARG A 16 -8.93 6.01 1.81
CA ARG A 16 -10.15 5.27 1.46
C ARG A 16 -10.62 5.75 0.09
N LEU A 17 -10.47 4.90 -0.93
CA LEU A 17 -10.94 5.19 -2.28
C LEU A 17 -12.47 5.03 -2.35
N SER A 18 -13.11 5.71 -3.30
CA SER A 18 -14.57 5.68 -3.48
C SER A 18 -15.10 4.26 -3.73
N GLY A 19 -14.31 3.39 -4.37
CA GLY A 19 -14.62 1.96 -4.55
C GLY A 19 -14.42 1.09 -3.30
N GLY A 20 -14.20 1.68 -2.13
CA GLY A 20 -14.06 0.97 -0.85
C GLY A 20 -12.67 0.37 -0.58
N THR A 21 -11.77 0.34 -1.57
CA THR A 21 -10.37 -0.06 -1.36
C THR A 21 -9.65 0.91 -0.42
N ILE A 22 -8.96 0.39 0.58
CA ILE A 22 -8.04 1.15 1.43
C ILE A 22 -6.63 1.05 0.83
N LEU A 23 -6.06 2.18 0.46
CA LEU A 23 -4.71 2.28 -0.09
C LEU A 23 -3.75 2.79 0.99
N ALA A 24 -2.74 1.99 1.33
CA ALA A 24 -1.57 2.45 2.07
C ALA A 24 -0.59 3.12 1.10
N LEU A 25 -0.41 4.43 1.23
CA LEU A 25 0.43 5.22 0.33
C LEU A 25 1.65 5.78 1.08
N GLU A 26 2.83 5.52 0.52
CA GLU A 26 4.11 6.07 0.98
C GLU A 26 4.60 7.15 0.02
N ILE A 27 5.21 8.20 0.55
CA ILE A 27 5.93 9.22 -0.21
C ILE A 27 7.42 9.09 0.09
N LYS A 28 8.26 9.04 -0.95
CA LYS A 28 9.72 8.91 -0.80
C LYS A 28 10.43 9.74 -1.85
N ASP A 29 11.55 10.38 -1.51
CA ASP A 29 12.36 11.05 -2.56
C ASP A 29 13.28 10.06 -3.28
N THR A 30 13.91 9.15 -2.53
CA THR A 30 14.82 8.12 -3.06
C THR A 30 14.57 6.78 -2.41
N ASP A 31 14.84 5.70 -3.16
CA ASP A 31 14.68 4.35 -2.65
C ASP A 31 15.91 3.92 -1.82
N SER A 32 15.69 3.00 -0.89
CA SER A 32 16.77 2.41 -0.08
C SER A 32 16.50 0.92 0.17
N PRO A 33 17.53 0.11 0.49
CA PRO A 33 17.34 -1.29 0.88
C PRO A 33 16.35 -1.45 2.03
N GLN A 34 16.32 -0.49 2.97
CA GLN A 34 15.36 -0.47 4.06
C GLN A 34 13.93 -0.20 3.57
N ASN A 35 13.75 0.76 2.66
CA ASN A 35 12.44 1.05 2.07
C ASN A 35 11.93 -0.15 1.28
N LYS A 36 12.79 -0.84 0.53
CA LYS A 36 12.46 -2.10 -0.14
C LYS A 36 11.99 -3.17 0.84
N ALA A 37 12.73 -3.40 1.93
CA ALA A 37 12.33 -4.37 2.96
C ALA A 37 10.99 -4.02 3.63
N LYS A 38 10.72 -2.72 3.87
CA LYS A 38 9.40 -2.26 4.35
C LYS A 38 8.30 -2.56 3.34
N ARG A 39 8.51 -2.27 2.05
CA ARG A 39 7.55 -2.57 0.98
C ARG A 39 7.28 -4.05 0.82
N ASP A 40 8.31 -4.90 0.92
CA ASP A 40 8.14 -6.34 0.82
C ASP A 40 7.31 -6.88 2.00
N ALA A 41 7.53 -6.37 3.22
CA ALA A 41 6.71 -6.70 4.38
C ALA A 41 5.26 -6.18 4.23
N LEU A 42 5.06 -4.97 3.72
CA LEU A 42 3.73 -4.41 3.44
C LEU A 42 2.99 -5.23 2.38
N ARG A 43 3.67 -5.62 1.30
CA ARG A 43 3.10 -6.47 0.24
C ARG A 43 2.58 -7.78 0.82
N GLU A 44 3.39 -8.44 1.64
CA GLU A 44 3.00 -9.72 2.26
C GLU A 44 1.82 -9.55 3.22
N TRP A 45 1.83 -8.47 4.02
CA TRP A 45 0.73 -8.15 4.92
C TRP A 45 -0.58 -7.87 4.16
N VAL A 46 -0.55 -7.04 3.11
CA VAL A 46 -1.72 -6.75 2.26
C VAL A 46 -2.27 -8.03 1.64
N LYS A 47 -1.39 -8.92 1.13
CA LYS A 47 -1.79 -10.22 0.59
C LYS A 47 -2.51 -11.07 1.65
N ALA A 48 -1.96 -11.16 2.86
CA ALA A 48 -2.52 -11.95 3.94
C ALA A 48 -3.89 -11.43 4.40
N ILE A 49 -4.07 -10.12 4.59
CA ILE A 49 -5.35 -9.57 5.04
C ILE A 49 -6.44 -9.64 3.97
N ASN A 50 -6.07 -9.48 2.69
CA ASN A 50 -7.01 -9.65 1.59
C ASN A 50 -7.46 -11.11 1.48
N ALA A 51 -6.56 -12.08 1.71
CA ALA A 51 -6.91 -13.49 1.75
C ALA A 51 -7.81 -13.84 2.95
N ALA A 52 -7.64 -13.15 4.09
CA ALA A 52 -8.49 -13.33 5.27
C ALA A 52 -9.93 -12.77 5.09
N GLY A 53 -10.13 -11.81 4.19
CA GLY A 53 -11.46 -11.30 3.77
C GLY A 53 -12.19 -10.38 4.76
N GLY A 54 -11.84 -10.38 6.04
CA GLY A 54 -12.57 -9.62 7.09
C GLY A 54 -12.24 -8.14 7.21
N PHE A 55 -11.25 -7.63 6.46
CA PHE A 55 -10.71 -6.26 6.63
C PHE A 55 -11.03 -5.32 5.45
N GLY A 56 -11.92 -5.73 4.55
CA GLY A 56 -12.14 -5.07 3.27
C GLY A 56 -10.97 -5.29 2.31
N ARG A 57 -10.98 -4.60 1.17
CA ARG A 57 -9.92 -4.69 0.15
C ARG A 57 -8.83 -3.68 0.44
N TRP A 58 -7.59 -4.15 0.50
CA TRP A 58 -6.41 -3.33 0.70
C TRP A 58 -5.49 -3.33 -0.52
N ALA A 59 -4.87 -2.19 -0.76
CA ALA A 59 -3.81 -2.00 -1.73
C ALA A 59 -2.66 -1.20 -1.10
N TRP A 60 -1.51 -1.19 -1.77
CA TRP A 60 -0.38 -0.35 -1.38
C TRP A 60 0.32 0.20 -2.63
N ASP A 61 0.92 1.38 -2.50
CA ASP A 61 1.81 1.93 -3.52
C ASP A 61 2.78 2.96 -2.93
N VAL A 62 3.78 3.36 -3.72
CA VAL A 62 4.76 4.39 -3.33
C VAL A 62 4.85 5.45 -4.41
N ALA A 63 4.70 6.72 -4.03
CA ALA A 63 4.99 7.85 -4.90
C ALA A 63 6.42 8.34 -4.63
N PHE A 64 7.23 8.40 -5.68
CA PHE A 64 8.55 9.01 -5.65
C PHE A 64 8.53 10.50 -6.00
N LYS A 65 7.44 10.96 -6.61
CA LYS A 65 7.22 12.35 -6.97
C LYS A 65 5.77 12.74 -6.69
N PRO A 66 5.48 13.99 -6.29
CA PRO A 66 4.12 14.44 -6.04
C PRO A 66 3.15 14.20 -7.20
N GLY A 67 3.62 14.32 -8.46
CA GLY A 67 2.80 14.11 -9.65
C GLY A 67 2.29 12.67 -9.84
N GLU A 68 2.94 11.68 -9.21
CA GLU A 68 2.55 10.26 -9.34
C GLU A 68 1.32 9.92 -8.49
N VAL A 69 0.96 10.76 -7.51
CA VAL A 69 -0.16 10.49 -6.59
C VAL A 69 -1.48 10.31 -7.34
N GLN A 70 -1.74 11.15 -8.35
CA GLN A 70 -2.97 11.05 -9.13
C GLN A 70 -3.03 9.72 -9.92
N ASP A 71 -1.93 9.34 -10.56
CA ASP A 71 -1.85 8.10 -11.33
C ASP A 71 -2.01 6.87 -10.43
N ILE A 72 -1.40 6.89 -9.24
CA ILE A 72 -1.54 5.85 -8.22
C ILE A 72 -2.99 5.73 -7.76
N ILE A 73 -3.66 6.85 -7.46
CA ILE A 73 -5.07 6.85 -7.06
C ILE A 73 -5.94 6.23 -8.17
N LEU A 74 -5.75 6.67 -9.42
CA LEU A 74 -6.51 6.16 -10.56
C LEU A 74 -6.28 4.67 -10.81
N LYS A 75 -5.03 4.20 -10.68
CA LYS A 75 -4.66 2.78 -10.79
C LYS A 75 -5.43 1.92 -9.79
N HIS A 76 -5.56 2.36 -8.54
CA HIS A 76 -6.22 1.57 -7.49
C HIS A 76 -7.73 1.81 -7.38
N ALA A 77 -8.26 2.91 -7.93
CA ALA A 77 -9.69 3.19 -7.97
C ALA A 77 -10.44 2.29 -8.95
N LYS A 78 -9.79 1.84 -10.03
CA LYS A 78 -10.41 0.98 -11.07
C LYS A 78 -10.67 -0.47 -10.64
N ALA A 79 -10.22 -0.87 -9.46
CA ALA A 79 -10.40 -2.23 -8.95
C ALA A 79 -11.80 -2.43 -8.31
N VAL A 80 -12.85 -2.14 -9.07
CA VAL A 80 -14.22 -2.60 -8.80
C VAL A 80 -14.88 -2.93 -10.14
N GLU A 81 -14.55 -4.09 -10.70
CA GLU A 81 -15.47 -4.84 -11.57
C GLU A 81 -15.22 -6.33 -11.32
N THR A 82 -16.13 -6.96 -10.59
CA THR A 82 -16.54 -8.36 -10.76
C THR A 82 -17.86 -8.52 -10.01
N VAL A 83 -18.94 -8.18 -10.70
CA VAL A 83 -20.22 -8.84 -10.48
C VAL A 83 -20.58 -9.49 -11.81
N ASN A 84 -20.49 -10.80 -11.84
CA ASN A 84 -21.46 -11.73 -12.43
C ASN A 84 -21.10 -13.13 -11.94
#